data_AF-A0A3A5J9A8-F1
#
_entry.id   AF-A0A3A5J9A8-F1
#
_cell.length_a   1.000
_cell.length_b   1.000
_cell.length_c   1.000
_cell.angle_alpha   90.00
_cell.angle_beta   90.00
_cell.angle_gamma   90.00
#
_symmetry.space_group_name_H-M   'P 1'
#
loop_
_entity.id
_entity.type
_entity.pdbx_description
1 polymer ?
#
loop_
_entity_poly.entity_id
_entity_poly.type
_entity_poly.pdbx_seq_one_letter_code
_entity_poly.pdbx_strand_id
1 'polypeptide(L)'
;MVRFRHLAAVTTGMTFVLILLGVYTAAAGAGLSCGARWPLCNGAVFGLFPADWPSFIEWFHRLVAMITGFAILGTTYLAWRQDEARRTKYATVLALVALPIQVILGGATVTVYTPLVQVAHHGAALVIFGALIAATVWAYEATPDDPATADTAAATSAD
;
A
#
# COMPACT_ATOMS: atom_id res chain seq x y z
N MET A 1 20.27 6.95 7.54
CA MET A 1 19.74 5.62 7.15
C MET A 1 18.23 5.62 7.42
N VAL A 2 17.40 5.21 6.45
CA VAL A 2 15.94 5.12 6.68
C VAL A 2 15.66 3.97 7.64
N ARG A 3 14.95 4.22 8.74
CA ARG A 3 14.52 3.15 9.67
C ARG A 3 13.27 2.46 9.11
N PHE A 4 13.23 1.13 9.18
CA PHE A 4 12.10 0.33 8.71
C PHE A 4 10.74 0.85 9.19
N ARG A 5 10.58 1.12 10.50
CA ARG A 5 9.33 1.60 11.09
C ARG A 5 8.75 2.86 10.43
N HIS A 6 9.58 3.83 10.04
CA HIS A 6 9.11 5.05 9.38
C HIS A 6 8.66 4.76 7.94
N LEU A 7 9.41 3.91 7.22
CA LEU A 7 9.03 3.51 5.87
C LEU A 7 7.74 2.69 5.86
N ALA A 8 7.58 1.77 6.82
CA ALA A 8 6.36 0.99 7.00
C ALA A 8 5.15 1.89 7.31
N ALA A 9 5.31 2.87 8.21
CA ALA A 9 4.25 3.83 8.53
C ALA A 9 3.87 4.70 7.32
N VAL A 10 4.86 5.24 6.58
CA VAL A 10 4.61 6.01 5.36
C VAL A 10 3.90 5.17 4.31
N THR A 11 4.36 3.93 4.07
CA THR A 11 3.76 3.03 3.07
C THR A 11 2.33 2.64 3.46
N THR A 12 2.06 2.42 4.75
CA THR A 12 0.72 2.19 5.28
C THR A 12 -0.18 3.40 5.05
N GLY A 13 0.30 4.60 5.37
CA GLY A 13 -0.43 5.85 5.13
C GLY A 13 -0.72 6.10 3.64
N MET A 14 0.27 5.87 2.76
CA MET A 14 0.10 5.95 1.32
C MET A 14 -0.95 4.96 0.80
N THR A 15 -0.95 3.73 1.33
CA THR A 15 -1.93 2.70 0.97
C THR A 15 -3.35 3.10 1.41
N PHE A 16 -3.50 3.68 2.60
CA PHE A 16 -4.79 4.21 3.05
C PHE A 16 -5.30 5.34 2.14
N VAL A 17 -4.44 6.31 1.83
CA VAL A 17 -4.77 7.41 0.90
C VAL A 17 -5.13 6.87 -0.48
N LEU A 18 -4.41 5.86 -0.97
CA LEU A 18 -4.70 5.21 -2.25
C LEU A 18 -6.08 4.54 -2.27
N ILE A 19 -6.47 3.87 -1.19
CA ILE A 19 -7.80 3.27 -1.05
C ILE A 19 -8.88 4.36 -1.14
N LEU A 20 -8.72 5.47 -0.40
CA LEU A 20 -9.65 6.60 -0.45
C LEU A 20 -9.72 7.22 -1.85
N LEU A 21 -8.58 7.37 -2.52
CA LEU A 21 -8.51 7.86 -3.89
C LEU A 21 -9.22 6.92 -4.88
N GLY A 22 -9.14 5.60 -4.68
CA GLY A 22 -9.89 4.62 -5.45
C GLY A 22 -11.40 4.74 -5.26
N VAL A 23 -11.85 4.87 -4.01
CA VAL A 23 -13.26 5.13 -3.67
C VAL A 23 -13.73 6.43 -4.33
N TYR A 24 -12.94 7.48 -4.27
CA TYR A 24 -13.23 8.76 -4.93
C TYR A 24 -13.33 8.60 -6.46
N THR A 25 -12.43 7.85 -7.09
CA THR A 25 -12.45 7.60 -8.54
C THR A 25 -13.75 6.92 -8.97
N ALA A 26 -14.21 5.93 -8.21
CA ALA A 26 -15.49 5.27 -8.45
C ALA A 26 -16.68 6.22 -8.23
N ALA A 27 -16.69 6.96 -7.12
CA ALA A 27 -17.76 7.91 -6.79
C ALA A 27 -17.86 9.07 -7.80
N ALA A 28 -16.74 9.51 -8.37
CA ALA A 28 -16.68 10.53 -9.40
C ALA A 28 -17.12 10.02 -10.79
N GLY A 29 -17.44 8.72 -10.93
CA GLY A 29 -17.77 8.11 -12.22
C GLY A 29 -16.57 8.00 -13.17
N ALA A 30 -15.35 8.17 -12.66
CA ALA A 30 -14.16 8.30 -13.46
C ALA A 30 -13.52 6.96 -13.85
N GLY A 31 -13.94 5.83 -13.27
CA GLY A 31 -13.28 4.52 -13.41
C GLY A 31 -13.28 3.87 -14.79
N LEU A 32 -13.86 4.50 -15.82
CA LEU A 32 -13.84 4.04 -17.22
C LEU A 32 -13.37 5.15 -18.19
N SER A 33 -12.87 6.25 -17.68
CA SER A 33 -12.58 7.47 -18.46
C SER A 33 -11.36 7.28 -19.37
N CYS A 34 -10.41 6.43 -18.98
CA CYS A 34 -9.29 6.05 -19.83
C CYS A 34 -9.67 5.12 -21.02
N GLY A 35 -10.96 4.82 -21.21
CA GLY A 35 -11.46 4.10 -22.39
C GLY A 35 -11.07 2.62 -22.42
N ALA A 36 -11.13 1.95 -21.26
CA ALA A 36 -10.71 0.56 -21.06
C ALA A 36 -9.26 0.26 -21.47
N ARG A 37 -8.42 1.29 -21.63
CA ARG A 37 -6.99 1.14 -21.82
C ARG A 37 -6.34 0.88 -20.48
N TRP A 38 -5.47 -0.11 -20.45
CA TRP A 38 -4.68 -0.46 -19.28
C TRP A 38 -3.40 -1.15 -19.77
N PRO A 39 -2.20 -0.75 -19.31
CA PRO A 39 -1.92 0.22 -18.24
C PRO A 39 -1.99 1.70 -18.69
N LEU A 40 -2.05 1.95 -19.99
CA LEU A 40 -2.14 3.30 -20.59
C LEU A 40 -3.53 3.92 -20.41
N CYS A 41 -3.67 5.20 -20.75
CA CYS A 41 -4.90 5.98 -20.81
C CYS A 41 -5.20 6.45 -22.25
N ASN A 42 -5.95 7.54 -22.42
CA ASN A 42 -6.59 7.94 -23.68
C ASN A 42 -6.00 9.20 -24.36
N GLY A 43 -5.06 9.90 -23.74
CA GLY A 43 -4.56 11.22 -24.19
C GLY A 43 -3.18 11.21 -24.85
N ALA A 44 -2.42 12.28 -24.59
CA ALA A 44 -1.17 12.58 -25.28
C ALA A 44 -0.10 11.50 -25.09
N VAL A 45 0.90 11.49 -26.00
CA VAL A 45 2.03 10.54 -25.99
C VAL A 45 1.52 9.08 -26.07
N PHE A 46 0.85 8.76 -27.18
CA PHE A 46 0.29 7.41 -27.45
C PHE A 46 -0.64 6.86 -26.36
N GLY A 47 -1.37 7.73 -25.66
CA GLY A 47 -2.25 7.35 -24.56
C GLY A 47 -1.55 7.28 -23.20
N LEU A 48 -0.31 7.76 -23.04
CA LEU A 48 0.35 7.73 -21.73
C LEU A 48 -0.31 8.68 -20.71
N PHE A 49 -0.79 9.83 -21.17
CA PHE A 49 -1.41 10.87 -20.34
C PHE A 49 -2.94 10.92 -20.52
N PRO A 50 -3.68 11.50 -19.56
CA PRO A 50 -5.13 11.69 -19.68
C PRO A 50 -5.49 12.77 -20.73
N ALA A 51 -6.61 12.59 -21.43
CA ALA A 51 -7.12 13.55 -22.41
C ALA A 51 -7.98 14.66 -21.80
N ASP A 52 -8.64 14.38 -20.68
CA ASP A 52 -9.60 15.26 -20.01
C ASP A 52 -9.59 15.06 -18.48
N TRP A 53 -10.41 15.83 -17.78
CA TRP A 53 -10.46 15.82 -16.31
C TRP A 53 -10.92 14.48 -15.70
N PRO A 54 -11.99 13.82 -16.18
CA PRO A 54 -12.34 12.47 -15.70
C PRO A 54 -11.21 11.45 -15.90
N SER A 55 -10.55 11.48 -17.06
CA SER A 55 -9.39 10.62 -17.34
C SER A 55 -8.22 10.90 -16.41
N PHE A 56 -8.03 12.16 -16.02
CA PHE A 56 -6.99 12.55 -15.05
C PHE A 56 -7.22 11.91 -13.67
N ILE A 57 -8.46 11.84 -13.19
CA ILE A 57 -8.78 11.22 -11.90
C ILE A 57 -8.37 9.74 -11.89
N GLU A 58 -8.76 8.99 -12.93
CA GLU A 58 -8.42 7.57 -13.07
C GLU A 58 -6.91 7.36 -13.23
N TRP A 59 -6.27 8.15 -14.11
CA TRP A 59 -4.83 8.10 -14.33
C TRP A 59 -4.03 8.42 -13.06
N PHE A 60 -4.47 9.42 -12.29
CA PHE A 60 -3.81 9.83 -11.06
C PHE A 60 -3.91 8.73 -9.99
N HIS A 61 -5.06 8.05 -9.87
CA HIS A 61 -5.17 6.86 -9.03
C HIS A 61 -4.14 5.78 -9.42
N ARG A 62 -4.00 5.49 -10.72
CA ARG A 62 -3.01 4.51 -11.23
C ARG A 62 -1.56 4.93 -10.94
N LEU A 63 -1.25 6.21 -11.08
CA LEU A 63 0.08 6.75 -10.76
C LEU A 63 0.41 6.55 -9.28
N VAL A 64 -0.50 6.95 -8.38
CA VAL A 64 -0.31 6.77 -6.94
C VAL A 64 -0.23 5.28 -6.58
N ALA A 65 -1.00 4.42 -7.25
CA ALA A 65 -0.91 2.97 -7.08
C ALA A 65 0.48 2.42 -7.43
N MET A 66 1.07 2.88 -8.52
CA MET A 66 2.43 2.49 -8.94
C MET A 66 3.48 2.90 -7.90
N ILE A 67 3.43 4.15 -7.44
CA ILE A 67 4.38 4.67 -6.44
C ILE A 67 4.24 3.87 -5.13
N THR A 68 3.01 3.65 -4.66
CA THR A 68 2.73 2.84 -3.47
C THR A 68 3.20 1.39 -3.64
N GLY A 69 3.05 0.79 -4.82
CA GLY A 69 3.58 -0.54 -5.12
C GLY A 69 5.10 -0.63 -4.94
N PHE A 70 5.85 0.36 -5.41
CA PHE A 70 7.29 0.45 -5.15
C PHE A 70 7.63 0.67 -3.68
N ALA A 71 6.81 1.44 -2.95
CA ALA A 71 6.97 1.60 -1.50
C ALA A 71 6.74 0.28 -0.73
N ILE A 72 5.80 -0.57 -1.17
CA ILE A 72 5.59 -1.92 -0.62
C ILE A 72 6.81 -2.82 -0.88
N LEU A 73 7.35 -2.79 -2.10
CA LEU A 73 8.60 -3.50 -2.45
C LEU A 73 9.76 -3.04 -1.56
N GLY A 74 9.95 -1.74 -1.41
CA GLY A 74 10.99 -1.15 -0.57
C GLY A 74 10.81 -1.49 0.92
N THR A 75 9.58 -1.48 1.42
CA THR A 75 9.25 -1.85 2.80
C THR A 75 9.60 -3.32 3.06
N THR A 76 9.23 -4.21 2.14
CA THR A 76 9.57 -5.63 2.24
C THR A 76 11.09 -5.81 2.20
N TYR A 77 11.78 -5.23 1.22
CA TYR A 77 13.24 -5.30 1.13
C TYR A 77 13.92 -4.83 2.43
N LEU A 78 13.46 -3.71 3.00
CA LEU A 78 14.07 -3.16 4.21
C LEU A 78 13.79 -4.02 5.45
N ALA A 79 12.61 -4.65 5.56
CA ALA A 79 12.29 -5.59 6.64
C ALA A 79 13.27 -6.77 6.68
N TRP A 80 13.65 -7.28 5.51
CA TRP A 80 14.62 -8.37 5.40
C TRP A 80 16.05 -7.89 5.61
N ARG A 81 16.40 -6.72 5.06
CA ARG A 81 17.75 -6.14 5.20
C ARG A 81 18.09 -5.73 6.65
N GLN A 82 17.11 -5.23 7.40
CA GLN A 82 17.28 -4.83 8.82
C GLN A 82 16.97 -5.98 9.80
N ASP A 83 16.75 -7.19 9.28
CA ASP A 83 16.50 -8.40 10.05
C ASP A 83 15.34 -8.29 11.05
N GLU A 84 14.25 -7.64 10.66
CA GLU A 84 13.05 -7.47 11.49
C GLU A 84 12.47 -8.82 11.98
N ALA A 85 11.65 -8.76 13.04
CA ALA A 85 11.02 -9.96 13.60
C ALA A 85 10.29 -10.78 12.51
N ARG A 86 10.32 -12.12 12.65
CA ARG A 86 9.75 -13.06 11.66
C ARG A 86 8.30 -12.74 11.28
N ARG A 87 7.47 -12.38 12.28
CA ARG A 87 6.07 -11.97 12.07
C ARG A 87 5.96 -10.74 11.15
N THR A 88 6.80 -9.73 11.38
CA THR A 88 6.87 -8.47 10.61
C THR A 88 7.30 -8.73 9.17
N LYS A 89 8.32 -9.57 8.96
CA LYS A 89 8.76 -9.99 7.62
C LYS A 89 7.66 -10.72 6.86
N TYR A 90 6.92 -11.62 7.50
CA TYR A 90 5.83 -12.33 6.82
C TYR A 90 4.63 -11.44 6.49
N ALA A 91 4.33 -10.45 7.34
CA ALA A 91 3.32 -9.46 7.01
C ALA A 91 3.71 -8.62 5.78
N THR A 92 4.97 -8.18 5.66
CA THR A 92 5.41 -7.46 4.45
C THR A 92 5.40 -8.34 3.20
N VAL A 93 5.79 -9.62 3.33
CA VAL A 93 5.68 -10.60 2.23
C VAL A 93 4.23 -10.84 1.80
N LEU A 94 3.28 -10.93 2.74
CA LEU A 94 1.86 -11.06 2.41
C LEU A 94 1.37 -9.87 1.58
N ALA A 95 1.70 -8.64 2.00
CA ALA A 95 1.39 -7.43 1.23
C ALA A 95 2.02 -7.46 -0.17
N LEU A 96 3.27 -7.89 -0.28
CA LEU A 96 4.00 -7.99 -1.54
C LEU A 96 3.39 -9.04 -2.49
N VAL A 97 3.01 -10.21 -1.99
CA VAL A 97 2.40 -11.28 -2.79
C VAL A 97 0.97 -10.94 -3.21
N ALA A 98 0.23 -10.21 -2.38
CA ALA A 98 -1.11 -9.72 -2.73
C ALA A 98 -1.08 -8.59 -3.78
N LEU A 99 0.03 -7.85 -3.91
CA LEU A 99 0.15 -6.72 -4.84
C LEU A 99 -0.07 -7.10 -6.32
N PRO A 100 0.53 -8.18 -6.88
CA PRO A 100 0.20 -8.62 -8.25
C PRO A 100 -1.28 -8.92 -8.46
N ILE A 101 -1.95 -9.54 -7.47
CA ILE A 101 -3.39 -9.81 -7.51
C ILE A 101 -4.16 -8.49 -7.56
N GLN A 102 -3.77 -7.51 -6.73
CA GLN A 102 -4.36 -6.18 -6.72
C GLN A 102 -4.23 -5.45 -8.06
N VAL A 103 -3.06 -5.55 -8.70
CA VAL A 103 -2.78 -4.95 -10.02
C VAL A 103 -3.65 -5.58 -11.09
N ILE A 104 -3.78 -6.92 -11.11
CA ILE A 104 -4.64 -7.64 -12.05
C ILE A 104 -6.10 -7.25 -11.85
N LEU A 105 -6.59 -7.27 -10.60
CA LEU A 105 -7.96 -6.88 -10.28
C LEU A 105 -8.23 -5.41 -10.62
N GLY A 106 -7.24 -4.53 -10.44
CA GLY A 106 -7.34 -3.11 -10.82
C GLY A 106 -7.36 -2.87 -12.32
N GLY A 107 -6.74 -3.74 -13.13
CA GLY A 107 -6.97 -3.77 -14.57
C GLY A 107 -8.36 -4.29 -14.91
N ALA A 108 -8.80 -5.34 -14.21
CA ALA A 108 -10.12 -5.92 -14.42
C ALA A 108 -11.26 -4.95 -14.07
N THR A 109 -11.09 -4.03 -13.11
CA THR A 109 -12.12 -3.03 -12.82
C THR A 109 -12.41 -2.14 -14.02
N VAL A 110 -11.48 -1.95 -14.95
CA VAL A 110 -11.68 -1.09 -16.13
C VAL A 110 -12.04 -1.86 -17.41
N THR A 111 -11.74 -3.17 -17.47
CA THR A 111 -12.06 -4.03 -18.63
C THR A 111 -13.28 -4.92 -18.41
N VAL A 112 -13.59 -5.25 -17.15
CA VAL A 112 -14.71 -6.12 -16.71
C VAL A 112 -15.44 -5.43 -15.54
N TYR A 113 -16.11 -4.31 -15.86
CA TYR A 113 -16.74 -3.41 -14.88
C TYR A 113 -17.99 -4.04 -14.23
N THR A 114 -17.79 -4.88 -13.23
CA THR A 114 -18.87 -5.56 -12.48
C THR A 114 -18.72 -5.37 -10.98
N PRO A 115 -19.82 -5.42 -10.19
CA PRO A 115 -19.74 -5.29 -8.74
C PRO A 115 -18.81 -6.32 -8.09
N LEU A 116 -18.80 -7.56 -8.59
CA LEU A 116 -17.94 -8.63 -8.06
C LEU A 116 -16.45 -8.30 -8.23
N VAL A 117 -16.04 -7.80 -9.40
CA VAL A 117 -14.65 -7.41 -9.66
C VAL A 117 -14.22 -6.23 -8.78
N GLN A 118 -15.10 -5.24 -8.60
CA GLN A 118 -14.83 -4.11 -7.70
C GLN A 118 -14.69 -4.56 -6.24
N VAL A 119 -15.59 -5.43 -5.76
CA VAL A 119 -15.51 -6.00 -4.41
C VAL A 119 -14.23 -6.81 -4.23
N ALA A 120 -13.85 -7.65 -5.20
CA ALA A 120 -12.61 -8.40 -5.16
C ALA A 120 -11.39 -7.48 -5.11
N HIS A 121 -11.37 -6.41 -5.92
CA HIS A 121 -10.31 -5.41 -5.93
C HIS A 121 -10.19 -4.67 -4.58
N HIS A 122 -11.30 -4.28 -3.95
CA HIS A 122 -11.28 -3.67 -2.62
C HIS A 122 -10.87 -4.67 -1.53
N GLY A 123 -11.32 -5.92 -1.61
CA GLY A 123 -10.94 -6.97 -0.66
C GLY A 123 -9.44 -7.23 -0.67
N ALA A 124 -8.83 -7.35 -1.85
CA ALA A 124 -7.39 -7.51 -1.98
C ALA A 124 -6.62 -6.26 -1.47
N ALA A 125 -7.14 -5.04 -1.69
CA ALA A 125 -6.57 -3.82 -1.11
C ALA A 125 -6.56 -3.85 0.43
N LEU A 126 -7.64 -4.33 1.04
CA LEU A 126 -7.75 -4.45 2.50
C LEU A 126 -6.81 -5.51 3.08
N VAL A 127 -6.55 -6.60 2.35
CA VAL A 127 -5.54 -7.59 2.74
C VAL A 127 -4.15 -6.96 2.77
N ILE A 128 -3.78 -6.22 1.71
CA ILE A 128 -2.50 -5.48 1.66
C ILE A 128 -2.42 -4.48 2.82
N PHE A 129 -3.46 -3.69 3.01
CA PHE A 129 -3.49 -2.66 4.05
C PHE A 129 -3.40 -3.24 5.46
N GLY A 130 -4.17 -4.29 5.77
CA GLY A 130 -4.11 -4.97 7.06
C GLY A 130 -2.73 -5.58 7.34
N ALA A 131 -2.10 -6.17 6.33
CA ALA A 131 -0.74 -6.69 6.45
C ALA A 131 0.29 -5.58 6.72
N LEU A 132 0.17 -4.43 6.05
CA LEU A 132 1.04 -3.27 6.30
C LEU A 132 0.80 -2.63 7.67
N ILE A 133 -0.44 -2.57 8.15
CA ILE A 133 -0.76 -2.15 9.53
C ILE A 133 -0.06 -3.08 10.52
N ALA A 134 -0.22 -4.40 10.37
CA ALA A 134 0.40 -5.37 11.26
C ALA A 134 1.94 -5.22 11.28
N ALA A 135 2.56 -5.11 10.10
CA ALA A 135 3.99 -4.87 9.99
C ALA A 135 4.42 -3.56 10.68
N THR A 136 3.65 -2.49 10.52
CA THR A 136 3.92 -1.18 11.12
C THR A 136 3.81 -1.24 12.64
N VAL A 137 2.70 -1.75 13.18
CA VAL A 137 2.47 -1.85 14.63
C VAL A 137 3.57 -2.68 15.29
N TRP A 138 3.89 -3.86 14.74
CA TRP A 138 4.94 -4.71 15.30
C TRP A 138 6.33 -4.10 15.20
N ALA A 139 6.59 -3.22 14.23
CA ALA A 139 7.86 -2.47 14.14
C ALA A 139 8.00 -1.43 15.27
N TYR A 140 6.89 -0.80 15.67
CA TYR A 140 6.89 0.17 16.76
C TYR A 140 6.92 -0.53 18.13
N GLU A 141 6.25 -1.67 18.31
CA GLU A 141 6.35 -2.49 19.52
C GLU A 141 7.79 -3.01 19.77
N ALA A 142 8.53 -3.29 18.71
CA ALA A 142 9.91 -3.75 18.81
C ALA A 142 10.89 -2.65 19.26
N THR A 143 10.45 -1.39 19.32
CA THR A 143 11.22 -0.31 19.93
C THR A 143 10.84 -0.21 21.42
N PRO A 144 11.75 -0.50 22.35
CA PRO A 144 11.52 -0.19 23.76
C PRO A 144 11.59 1.33 23.92
N ASP A 145 10.46 1.97 24.13
CA ASP A 145 10.40 3.30 24.74
C ASP A 145 9.88 3.12 26.18
N ASP A 146 10.78 2.77 27.12
CA ASP A 146 10.68 3.33 28.48
C ASP A 146 12.01 3.21 29.28
N PRO A 147 12.78 4.30 29.46
CA PRO A 147 13.91 4.33 30.39
C PRO A 147 13.50 4.02 31.85
N ALA A 148 12.21 4.10 32.23
CA ALA A 148 11.75 3.72 33.57
C ALA A 148 11.82 2.21 33.85
N THR A 149 11.77 1.37 32.81
CA THR A 149 11.98 -0.09 32.96
C THR A 149 13.44 -0.47 33.15
N ALA A 150 14.37 0.36 32.66
CA ALA A 150 15.80 0.16 32.87
C ALA A 150 16.21 0.49 34.32
N ASP A 151 15.66 1.54 34.91
CA ASP A 151 15.91 1.90 36.32
C ASP A 151 15.32 0.87 37.29
N THR A 152 14.15 0.30 36.98
CA THR A 152 13.51 -0.71 37.84
C THR A 152 14.30 -2.04 37.82
N ALA A 153 14.84 -2.44 36.66
CA ALA A 153 15.66 -3.64 36.53
C ALA A 153 17.06 -3.49 37.15
N ALA A 154 17.67 -2.30 37.08
CA ALA A 154 18.92 -2.01 37.77
C ALA A 154 18.74 -2.05 39.29
N ALA A 155 17.64 -1.50 39.82
CA ALA A 155 17.32 -1.50 41.24
C ALA A 155 17.06 -2.91 41.81
N THR A 156 16.48 -3.84 41.03
CA THR A 156 16.23 -5.22 41.50
C THR A 156 17.47 -6.13 41.45
N SER A 157 18.54 -5.70 40.79
CA SER A 157 19.81 -6.45 40.70
C SER A 157 20.86 -6.03 41.74
N ALA A 158 20.55 -5.01 42.54
CA ALA A 158 21.43 -4.45 43.56
C ALA A 158 21.14 -4.94 44.99
N ASP A 159 20.12 -5.79 45.16
CA ASP A 159 19.79 -6.53 46.40
C ASP A 159 20.21 -8.01 46.27
#